data_AF-A0A3S0BS32-F1
#
_entry.id   AF-A0A3S0BS32-F1
#
_cell.length_a   1.000
_cell.length_b   1.000
_cell.length_c   1.000
_cell.angle_alpha   90.00
_cell.angle_beta   90.00
_cell.angle_gamma   90.00
#
_symmetry.space_group_name_H-M   'P 1'
#
loop_
_entity.id
_entity.type
_entity.pdbx_description
1 polymer ?
#
loop_
_entity_poly.entity_id
_entity_poly.type
_entity_poly.pdbx_seq_one_letter_code
_entity_poly.pdbx_strand_id
1 'polypeptide(L)'
;MSWYESLVVGEPYFLVGFVDRNLTVPSVGTFVYLGLGALDAGSEGRHCFQDAHSFLSEPDEQGEPSYVALGEDSLDMVADKPGLIRWLQSEHSATLRPTS
;
A
#
# COMPACT_ATOMS: atom_id res chain seq x y z
N MET A 1 4.98 2.12 -19.79
CA MET A 1 5.79 2.50 -18.63
C MET A 1 4.90 2.27 -17.44
N SER A 2 5.24 1.25 -16.65
CA SER A 2 4.42 0.87 -15.51
C SER A 2 4.65 1.87 -14.38
N TRP A 3 3.59 2.33 -13.70
CA TRP A 3 3.72 3.39 -12.70
C TRP A 3 4.62 2.99 -11.51
N TYR A 4 4.74 1.70 -11.22
CA TYR A 4 5.61 1.19 -10.16
C TYR A 4 7.12 1.34 -10.46
N GLU A 5 7.50 1.70 -11.69
CA GLU A 5 8.88 2.12 -12.00
C GLU A 5 9.23 3.45 -11.30
N SER A 6 8.24 4.19 -10.80
CA SER A 6 8.44 5.44 -10.05
C SER A 6 8.34 5.26 -8.53
N LEU A 7 8.42 4.02 -8.00
CA LEU A 7 8.48 3.80 -6.56
C LEU A 7 9.79 4.36 -5.98
N VAL A 8 9.70 5.10 -4.89
CA VAL A 8 10.83 5.78 -4.24
C VAL A 8 11.04 5.19 -2.85
N VAL A 9 12.26 4.76 -2.56
CA VAL A 9 12.61 4.16 -1.26
C VAL A 9 12.41 5.19 -0.14
N GLY A 10 11.77 4.78 0.94
CA GLY A 10 11.44 5.62 2.09
C GLY A 10 10.12 6.40 1.95
N GLU A 11 9.47 6.38 0.78
CA GLU A 11 8.17 7.02 0.60
C GLU A 11 7.01 6.10 1.02
N PRO A 12 5.90 6.68 1.52
CA PRO A 12 4.71 5.93 1.89
C PRO A 12 3.83 5.60 0.68
N TYR A 13 3.31 4.39 0.68
CA TYR A 13 2.36 3.84 -0.27
C TYR A 13 1.22 3.15 0.46
N PHE A 14 0.10 2.98 -0.24
CA PHE A 14 -1.13 2.46 0.34
C PHE A 14 -1.51 1.17 -0.37
N LEU A 15 -1.60 0.07 0.38
CA LEU A 15 -2.15 -1.17 -0.14
C LEU A 15 -3.67 -1.14 0.04
N VAL A 16 -4.39 -1.12 -1.07
CA VAL A 16 -5.85 -1.09 -1.09
C VAL A 16 -6.36 -2.49 -1.38
N GLY A 17 -7.22 -3.00 -0.50
CA GLY A 17 -7.88 -4.30 -0.66
C GLY A 17 -9.27 -4.29 -0.05
N PHE A 18 -9.84 -5.47 0.15
CA PHE A 18 -11.15 -5.65 0.78
C PHE A 18 -11.06 -6.74 1.85
N VAL A 19 -11.68 -6.51 3.01
CA VAL A 19 -11.66 -7.49 4.10
C VAL A 19 -12.69 -8.61 3.90
N ASP A 20 -13.70 -8.37 3.07
CA ASP A 20 -14.77 -9.32 2.77
C ASP A 20 -14.71 -9.84 1.34
N ARG A 21 -15.21 -11.05 1.14
CA ARG A 21 -15.26 -11.70 -0.19
C ARG A 21 -16.20 -11.03 -1.17
N ASN A 22 -17.12 -10.20 -0.68
CA ASN A 22 -18.07 -9.48 -1.54
C ASN A 22 -17.51 -8.12 -1.98
N LEU A 23 -16.27 -7.77 -1.59
CA LEU A 23 -15.60 -6.52 -1.95
C LEU A 23 -16.38 -5.27 -1.53
N THR A 24 -17.01 -5.32 -0.35
CA THR A 24 -17.89 -4.24 0.13
C THR A 24 -17.25 -3.34 1.18
N VAL A 25 -16.28 -3.87 1.92
CA VAL A 25 -15.59 -3.18 3.01
C VAL A 25 -14.12 -3.03 2.62
N PRO A 26 -13.70 -1.84 2.15
CA PRO A 26 -12.32 -1.63 1.77
C PRO A 26 -11.40 -1.63 2.99
N SER A 27 -10.17 -2.10 2.77
CA SER A 27 -9.05 -2.02 3.70
C SER A 27 -7.94 -1.21 3.06
N VAL A 28 -7.35 -0.29 3.82
CA VAL A 28 -6.21 0.49 3.37
C VAL A 28 -5.10 0.34 4.41
N GLY A 29 -4.03 -0.33 4.04
CA GLY A 29 -2.80 -0.41 4.83
C GLY A 29 -1.79 0.62 4.38
N THR A 30 -1.05 1.22 5.31
CA THR A 30 0.01 2.20 5.00
C THR A 30 1.37 1.55 5.15
N PHE A 31 2.18 1.63 4.10
CA PHE A 31 3.49 0.98 4.06
C PHE A 31 4.57 1.91 3.51
N VAL A 32 5.81 1.72 3.94
CA VAL A 32 6.99 2.42 3.42
C VAL A 32 7.72 1.49 2.46
N TYR A 33 8.04 1.98 1.26
CA TYR A 33 8.76 1.19 0.27
C TYR A 33 10.25 1.06 0.62
N LEU A 34 10.76 -0.17 0.64
CA LEU A 34 12.14 -0.49 1.00
C LEU A 34 13.04 -0.73 -0.22
N GLY A 35 12.46 -1.08 -1.37
CA GLY A 35 13.20 -1.40 -2.60
C GLY A 35 12.91 -2.81 -3.13
N LEU A 36 13.49 -3.12 -4.28
CA LEU A 36 13.41 -4.44 -4.91
C LEU A 36 14.41 -5.40 -4.24
N GLY A 37 13.93 -6.53 -3.71
CA GLY A 37 14.78 -7.53 -3.05
C GLY A 37 15.44 -7.07 -1.75
N ALA A 38 14.81 -6.15 -1.02
CA ALA A 38 15.41 -5.49 0.14
C ALA A 38 15.38 -6.30 1.45
N LEU A 39 14.61 -7.39 1.54
CA LEU A 39 14.40 -8.12 2.80
C LEU A 39 15.37 -9.30 2.96
N ASP A 40 15.33 -10.24 2.01
CA ASP A 40 16.13 -11.46 2.03
C ASP A 40 16.30 -12.06 0.62
N ALA A 41 17.06 -13.16 0.51
CA ALA A 41 17.26 -13.87 -0.75
C ALA A 41 15.95 -14.45 -1.35
N GLY A 42 14.91 -14.65 -0.55
CA GLY A 42 13.59 -15.07 -1.02
C GLY A 42 12.76 -13.92 -1.61
N SER A 43 13.21 -12.67 -1.43
CA SER A 43 12.57 -11.46 -1.97
C SER A 43 13.17 -10.99 -3.30
N GLU A 44 14.12 -11.72 -3.89
CA GLU A 44 14.68 -11.38 -5.20
C GLU A 44 13.56 -11.18 -6.25
N GLY A 45 13.59 -10.05 -6.94
CA GLY A 45 12.57 -9.67 -7.92
C GLY A 45 11.21 -9.25 -7.34
N ARG A 46 11.10 -9.06 -6.02
CA ARG A 46 9.87 -8.57 -5.35
C ARG A 46 10.07 -7.18 -4.78
N HIS A 47 9.03 -6.35 -4.87
CA HIS A 47 8.97 -5.04 -4.25
C HIS A 47 8.66 -5.19 -2.76
N CYS A 48 9.58 -4.72 -1.92
CA CYS A 48 9.50 -4.87 -0.48
C CYS A 48 8.93 -3.62 0.17
N PHE A 49 8.03 -3.83 1.14
CA PHE A 49 7.34 -2.80 1.88
C PHE A 49 7.35 -3.15 3.36
N GLN A 50 7.42 -2.14 4.23
CA GLN A 50 7.29 -2.28 5.67
C GLN A 50 6.07 -1.52 6.17
N ASP A 51 5.30 -2.08 7.10
CA ASP A 51 4.19 -1.38 7.74
C ASP A 51 4.70 -0.07 8.36
N ALA A 52 4.00 1.04 8.09
CA ALA A 52 4.46 2.37 8.47
C ALA A 52 4.55 2.57 9.99
N HIS A 53 3.72 1.89 10.80
CA HIS A 53 3.86 1.94 12.25
C HIS A 53 5.17 1.27 12.66
N SER A 54 5.44 0.06 12.16
CA SER A 54 6.69 -0.64 12.46
C SER A 54 7.93 0.09 11.92
N PHE A 55 7.83 0.87 10.85
CA PHE A 55 8.93 1.67 10.30
C PHE A 55 9.26 2.88 11.17
N LEU A 56 8.27 3.47 11.83
CA LEU A 56 8.42 4.65 12.68
C LEU A 56 8.75 4.30 14.13
N SER A 57 8.46 3.07 14.56
CA SER A 57 8.73 2.61 15.92
C SER A 57 10.22 2.29 16.12
N GLU A 58 10.73 2.60 17.31
CA GLU A 58 12.08 2.19 17.68
C GLU A 58 12.14 0.65 17.78
N PRO A 59 13.28 0.01 17.42
CA PRO A 59 13.42 -1.45 17.36
C PRO A 59 13.05 -2.19 18.65
N ASP A 60 13.05 -1.48 19.77
CA ASP A 60 12.95 -2.05 21.11
C ASP A 60 11.52 -2.04 21.67
N GLU A 61 10.58 -1.32 21.02
CA GLU A 61 9.25 -1.07 21.60
C GLU A 61 8.13 -1.98 21.08
N GLN A 62 8.21 -2.54 19.86
CA GLN A 62 7.06 -3.16 19.19
C GLN A 62 7.43 -4.34 18.26
N GLY A 63 7.64 -5.53 18.84
CA GLY A 63 7.57 -6.80 18.11
C GLY A 63 8.48 -6.94 16.87
N GLU A 64 8.35 -8.04 16.15
CA GLU A 64 9.03 -8.19 14.86
C GLU A 64 8.38 -7.25 13.83
N PRO A 65 9.18 -6.49 13.06
CA PRO A 65 8.65 -5.58 12.04
C PRO A 65 7.81 -6.33 11.00
N SER A 66 6.71 -5.69 10.59
CA SER A 66 5.75 -6.28 9.65
C SER A 66 6.12 -5.89 8.23
N TYR A 67 6.41 -6.88 7.39
CA TYR A 67 6.83 -6.69 6.01
C TYR A 67 5.89 -7.34 5.01
N VAL A 68 5.86 -6.80 3.79
CA VAL A 68 5.18 -7.38 2.63
C VAL A 68 6.13 -7.35 1.44
N ALA A 69 6.22 -8.45 0.71
CA ALA A 69 6.97 -8.54 -0.55
C ALA A 69 6.01 -8.89 -1.69
N LEU A 70 5.86 -7.97 -2.65
CA LEU A 70 4.90 -8.07 -3.74
C LEU A 70 5.61 -8.35 -5.07
N GLY A 71 5.05 -9.26 -5.87
CA GLY A 71 5.41 -9.38 -7.28
C GLY A 71 4.73 -8.30 -8.12
N GLU A 72 5.16 -8.15 -9.38
CA GLU A 72 4.65 -7.12 -10.30
C GLU A 72 3.12 -7.15 -10.44
N ASP A 73 2.52 -8.35 -10.57
CA ASP A 73 1.07 -8.52 -10.71
C ASP A 73 0.26 -8.03 -9.49
N SER A 74 0.90 -7.95 -8.32
CA SER A 74 0.25 -7.50 -7.09
C SER A 74 0.40 -6.00 -6.86
N LEU A 75 1.22 -5.31 -7.66
CA LEU A 75 1.46 -3.87 -7.51
C LEU A 75 0.24 -3.05 -7.88
N ASP A 76 -0.69 -3.56 -8.70
CA ASP A 76 -1.93 -2.86 -9.04
C ASP A 76 -2.81 -2.53 -7.81
N MET A 77 -2.59 -3.22 -6.68
CA MET A 77 -3.26 -2.94 -5.40
C MET A 77 -2.56 -1.85 -4.59
N VAL A 78 -1.37 -1.41 -5.00
CA VAL A 78 -0.59 -0.37 -4.34
C VAL A 78 -0.95 0.97 -4.97
N ALA A 79 -1.10 2.00 -4.15
CA ALA A 79 -1.36 3.36 -4.60
C ALA A 79 -0.39 4.34 -3.93
N ASP A 80 0.05 5.34 -4.68
CA ASP A 80 0.61 6.55 -4.09
C ASP A 80 -0.53 7.43 -3.50
N LYS A 81 -0.17 8.49 -2.80
CA LYS A 81 -1.16 9.41 -2.21
C LYS A 81 -2.16 9.97 -3.26
N PRO A 82 -1.73 10.49 -4.42
CA PRO A 82 -2.66 10.89 -5.48
C PRO A 82 -3.56 9.76 -5.99
N GLY A 83 -3.04 8.55 -6.12
CA GLY A 83 -3.76 7.34 -6.52
C GLY A 83 -4.86 6.99 -5.53
N LEU A 84 -4.55 6.96 -4.23
CA LEU A 84 -5.53 6.68 -3.19
C LEU A 84 -6.66 7.71 -3.17
N ILE A 85 -6.34 9.01 -3.29
CA ILE A 85 -7.35 10.08 -3.33
C ILE A 85 -8.29 9.89 -4.52
N ARG A 86 -7.75 9.59 -5.70
CA ARG A 86 -8.56 9.32 -6.90
C ARG A 86 -9.47 8.12 -6.71
N TRP A 87 -8.96 7.03 -6.14
CA TRP A 87 -9.73 5.82 -5.86
C TRP A 87 -10.90 6.09 -4.89
N LEU A 88 -10.66 6.82 -3.80
CA LEU A 88 -11.70 7.22 -2.86
C LEU A 88 -12.77 8.11 -3.53
N GLN A 89 -12.35 9.02 -4.40
CA GLN A 89 -13.28 9.91 -5.10
C GLN A 89 -14.12 9.13 -6.12
N SER A 90 -13.57 8.18 -6.87
CA SER A 90 -14.33 7.40 -7.85
C SER A 90 -15.42 6.53 -7.20
N GLU A 91 -15.14 5.91 -6.07
CA GLU A 91 -16.09 5.02 -5.37
C GLU A 91 -17.18 5.81 -4.61
N HIS A 92 -16.88 7.04 -4.16
CA HIS A 92 -17.78 7.84 -3.32
C HIS A 92 -18.39 9.07 -4.01
N SER A 93 -18.27 9.21 -5.34
CA SER A 93 -18.82 10.34 -6.11
C SER A 93 -20.37 10.40 -6.17
N ALA A 94 -21.10 9.45 -5.60
CA ALA A 94 -22.55 9.34 -5.78
C ALA A 94 -23.44 10.03 -4.71
N THR A 95 -22.89 10.56 -3.60
CA THR A 95 -23.74 10.95 -2.44
C THR A 95 -23.60 12.41 -1.98
N LEU A 96 -23.48 13.34 -2.92
CA LEU A 96 -23.71 14.77 -2.65
C LEU A 96 -24.66 15.37 -3.68
N ARG A 97 -25.88 14.81 -3.80
CA ARG A 97 -26.98 15.58 -4.38
C ARG A 97 -27.55 16.48 -3.28
N PRO A 98 -27.54 17.82 -3.44
CA PRO A 98 -28.28 18.68 -2.53
C PRO A 98 -29.77 18.36 -2.70
N THR A 99 -30.41 17.91 -1.63
CA THR A 99 -31.87 17.86 -1.56
C THR A 99 -32.38 19.28 -1.73
N SER A 100 -33.08 19.52 -2.84
CA SER A 100 -33.75 20.77 -3.18
C SER A 100 -34.92 21.04 -2.24
#